data_AF-A0A162H562-F1
#
_entry.id   AF-A0A162H562-F1
#
_cell.length_a   1.000
_cell.length_b   1.000
_cell.length_c   1.000
_cell.angle_alpha   90.00
_cell.angle_beta   90.00
_cell.angle_gamma   90.00
#
_symmetry.space_group_name_H-M   'P 1'
#
loop_
_entity.id
_entity.type
_entity.pdbx_description
1 polymer ?
#
loop_
_entity_poly.entity_id
_entity_poly.type
_entity_poly.pdbx_seq_one_letter_code
_entity_poly.pdbx_strand_id
1 'polypeptide(L)'
;MITNLGDGNVTTIVNNAADVEISGLELELTAQISRGRSGFLNTGFIDAEFSDFTVSDSEGNPVDNSGLELRNAPESTLNVGLDYYLPMGAIELGLHYNYRWRDEYHTILNNDERGLVDAGGFHSSSVDLNWGEHFTHQCLRPQQWRRALCPGDPHWHQHVWPVQPA
;
A
#
# COMPACT_ATOMS: atom_id res chain seq x y z
N MET A 1 -5.88 22.91 -17.17
CA MET A 1 -5.44 24.00 -18.08
C MET A 1 -5.30 25.28 -17.26
N ILE A 2 -4.19 26.02 -17.39
CA ILE A 2 -4.00 27.34 -16.77
C ILE A 2 -4.38 28.39 -17.81
N THR A 3 -5.41 29.18 -17.55
CA THR A 3 -5.78 30.31 -18.42
C THR A 3 -5.27 31.61 -17.80
N ASN A 4 -4.52 32.39 -18.58
CA ASN A 4 -4.03 33.70 -18.17
C ASN A 4 -5.13 34.74 -18.40
N LEU A 5 -5.61 35.35 -17.32
CA LEU A 5 -6.69 36.35 -17.33
C LEU A 5 -6.19 37.80 -17.36
N GLY A 6 -4.88 38.02 -17.55
CA GLY A 6 -4.23 39.32 -17.34
C GLY A 6 -3.83 39.54 -15.86
N ASP A 7 -2.86 40.42 -15.65
CA ASP A 7 -2.36 40.87 -14.32
C ASP A 7 -1.73 39.79 -13.41
N GLY A 8 -1.04 38.79 -13.99
CA GLY A 8 -0.27 37.82 -13.21
C GLY A 8 -1.12 36.84 -12.40
N ASN A 9 -2.43 36.79 -12.67
CA ASN A 9 -3.35 35.88 -12.00
C ASN A 9 -3.33 34.50 -12.67
N VAL A 10 -2.91 33.48 -11.92
CA VAL A 10 -2.98 32.07 -12.32
C VAL A 10 -4.30 31.52 -11.79
N THR A 11 -5.26 31.34 -12.69
CA THR A 11 -6.52 30.65 -12.37
C THR A 11 -6.36 29.16 -12.69
N THR A 12 -6.52 28.33 -11.67
CA THR A 12 -6.67 26.88 -11.83
C THR A 12 -8.16 26.59 -11.99
N ILE A 13 -8.59 26.35 -13.23
CA ILE A 13 -9.95 25.87 -13.48
C ILE A 13 -9.97 24.38 -13.19
N VAL A 14 -10.64 23.98 -12.10
CA VAL A 14 -10.97 22.59 -11.82
C VAL A 14 -12.36 22.33 -12.38
N ASN A 15 -12.43 21.88 -13.63
CA ASN A 15 -13.67 21.30 -14.15
C ASN A 15 -13.76 19.88 -13.61
N ASN A 16 -14.74 19.64 -12.74
CA ASN A 16 -15.13 18.31 -12.35
C ASN A 16 -16.44 17.98 -13.10
N ALA A 17 -16.31 17.25 -14.19
CA ALA A 17 -17.37 16.58 -14.91
C ALA A 17 -16.83 15.25 -15.44
N ALA A 18 -15.98 14.60 -14.63
CA ALA A 18 -15.44 13.29 -14.96
C ALA A 18 -16.30 12.25 -14.25
N ASP A 19 -17.05 11.45 -15.00
CA ASP A 19 -17.69 10.25 -14.50
C ASP A 19 -16.68 9.10 -14.53
N VAL A 20 -16.70 8.25 -13.51
CA VAL A 20 -15.77 7.12 -13.35
C VAL A 20 -16.58 5.87 -13.07
N GLU A 21 -16.27 4.79 -13.77
CA GLU A 21 -16.79 3.46 -13.50
C GLU A 21 -15.67 2.60 -12.90
N ILE A 22 -15.97 1.92 -11.80
CA ILE A 22 -15.04 1.02 -11.13
C ILE A 22 -15.78 -0.27 -10.82
N SER A 23 -15.28 -1.37 -11.34
CA SER A 23 -15.77 -2.71 -11.05
C SER A 23 -14.61 -3.61 -10.65
N GLY A 24 -14.88 -4.68 -9.91
CA GLY A 24 -13.80 -5.55 -9.46
C GLY A 24 -14.21 -6.68 -8.54
N LEU A 25 -13.24 -7.54 -8.26
CA LEU A 25 -13.34 -8.65 -7.34
C LEU A 25 -12.18 -8.60 -6.35
N GLU A 26 -12.49 -8.75 -5.07
CA GLU A 26 -11.51 -8.89 -4.01
C GLU A 26 -11.68 -10.24 -3.31
N LEU A 27 -10.56 -10.88 -3.00
CA LEU A 27 -10.50 -12.10 -2.21
C LEU A 27 -9.52 -11.91 -1.06
N GLU A 28 -10.02 -12.14 0.15
CA GLU A 28 -9.23 -12.14 1.38
C GLU A 28 -9.37 -13.50 2.08
N LEU A 29 -8.25 -14.13 2.38
CA LEU A 29 -8.16 -15.40 3.09
C LEU A 29 -7.14 -15.29 4.20
N THR A 30 -7.53 -15.69 5.41
CA THR A 30 -6.60 -15.90 6.53
C THR A 30 -6.81 -17.30 7.08
N ALA A 31 -5.74 -18.02 7.35
CA ALA A 31 -5.81 -19.40 7.81
C ALA A 31 -4.72 -19.74 8.83
N GLN A 32 -5.12 -20.54 9.83
CA GLN A 32 -4.18 -21.29 10.65
C GLN A 32 -3.85 -22.61 9.94
N ILE A 33 -2.67 -22.68 9.33
CA ILE A 33 -2.24 -23.82 8.50
C ILE A 33 -1.95 -25.03 9.39
N SER A 34 -1.27 -24.82 10.51
CA SER A 34 -0.98 -25.83 11.52
C SER A 34 -0.69 -25.17 12.87
N ARG A 35 -0.43 -25.95 13.92
CA ARG A 35 0.06 -25.36 15.19
C ARG A 35 1.35 -24.55 14.93
N GLY A 36 1.37 -23.30 15.39
CA GLY A 36 2.49 -22.37 15.22
C GLY A 36 2.68 -21.82 13.80
N ARG A 37 1.77 -22.07 12.84
CA ARG A 37 1.86 -21.53 11.47
C ARG A 37 0.56 -20.89 11.04
N SER A 38 0.60 -19.60 10.73
CA SER A 38 -0.50 -18.84 10.14
C SER A 38 -0.08 -18.26 8.81
N GLY A 39 -1.05 -17.98 7.95
CA GLY A 39 -0.81 -17.22 6.75
C GLY A 39 -2.05 -16.49 6.29
N PHE A 40 -1.84 -15.57 5.35
CA PHE A 40 -2.91 -14.85 4.69
C PHE A 40 -2.62 -14.70 3.20
N LEU A 41 -3.69 -14.48 2.43
CA LEU A 41 -3.69 -14.18 1.01
C LEU A 41 -4.76 -13.13 0.74
N ASN A 42 -4.34 -12.00 0.19
CA ASN A 42 -5.23 -10.94 -0.26
C ASN A 42 -4.92 -10.70 -1.73
N THR A 43 -5.92 -10.75 -2.60
CA THR A 43 -5.77 -10.45 -4.01
C THR A 43 -6.96 -9.61 -4.46
N GLY A 44 -6.70 -8.64 -5.34
CA GLY A 44 -7.72 -7.76 -5.89
C GLY A 44 -7.54 -7.63 -7.38
N PHE A 45 -8.66 -7.64 -8.10
CA PHE A 45 -8.76 -7.35 -9.53
C PHE A 45 -9.77 -6.22 -9.67
N ILE A 46 -9.34 -5.08 -10.20
CA ILE A 46 -10.18 -3.92 -10.43
C ILE A 46 -10.04 -3.46 -11.87
N ASP A 47 -11.14 -3.08 -12.47
CA ASP A 47 -11.19 -2.38 -13.74
C ASP A 47 -11.79 -0.99 -13.45
N ALA A 48 -10.97 0.04 -13.63
CA ALA A 48 -11.28 1.40 -13.19
C ALA A 48 -10.96 2.38 -14.32
N GLU A 49 -12.01 2.94 -14.93
CA GLU A 49 -11.89 3.80 -16.11
C GLU A 49 -12.78 5.04 -16.01
N PHE A 50 -12.44 6.09 -16.77
CA PHE A 50 -13.31 7.24 -16.95
C PHE A 50 -14.47 6.90 -17.88
N SER A 51 -15.71 6.99 -17.40
CA SER A 51 -16.89 6.73 -18.23
C SER A 51 -17.33 7.93 -19.07
N ASP A 52 -17.09 9.16 -18.59
CA ASP A 52 -17.15 10.39 -19.38
C ASP A 52 -16.07 11.35 -18.86
N PHE A 53 -15.11 11.73 -19.69
CA PHE A 53 -14.09 12.70 -19.29
C PHE A 53 -13.54 13.49 -20.47
N THR A 54 -14.08 14.69 -20.71
CA THR A 54 -13.56 15.62 -21.72
C THR A 54 -12.75 16.75 -21.09
N VAL A 55 -11.55 17.01 -21.62
CA VAL A 55 -10.68 18.12 -21.24
C VAL A 55 -10.34 19.00 -22.44
N SER A 56 -9.98 20.26 -22.24
CA SER A 56 -9.45 21.10 -23.32
C SER A 56 -7.91 21.02 -23.38
N ASP A 57 -7.34 20.87 -24.57
CA ASP A 57 -5.90 20.92 -24.80
C ASP A 57 -5.33 22.36 -24.67
N SER A 58 -4.03 22.53 -24.91
CA SER A 58 -3.37 23.85 -24.84
C SER A 58 -3.85 24.86 -25.89
N GLU A 59 -4.46 24.37 -26.96
CA GLU A 59 -5.02 25.16 -28.07
C GLU A 59 -6.53 25.41 -27.88
N GLY A 60 -7.14 24.83 -26.84
CA GLY A 60 -8.55 24.96 -26.49
C GLY A 60 -9.46 23.92 -27.18
N ASN A 61 -8.91 22.95 -27.90
CA ASN A 61 -9.71 21.90 -28.52
C ASN A 61 -10.16 20.87 -27.47
N PRO A 62 -11.39 20.34 -27.55
CA PRO A 62 -11.82 19.24 -26.69
C PRO A 62 -11.05 17.96 -27.02
N VAL A 63 -10.57 17.29 -25.97
CA VAL A 63 -9.91 15.99 -25.98
C VAL A 63 -10.72 15.07 -25.08
N ASP A 64 -11.17 13.96 -25.64
CA ASP A 64 -11.89 12.93 -24.92
C ASP A 64 -10.90 11.95 -24.29
N ASN A 65 -11.00 11.77 -22.98
CA ASN A 65 -10.22 10.85 -22.15
C ASN A 65 -11.12 9.76 -21.55
N SER A 66 -12.34 9.58 -22.05
CA SER A 66 -13.20 8.46 -21.66
C SER A 66 -12.56 7.13 -22.08
N GLY A 67 -12.73 6.07 -21.29
CA GLY A 67 -12.08 4.77 -21.44
C GLY A 67 -10.60 4.74 -21.02
N LEU A 68 -10.05 5.86 -20.52
CA LEU A 68 -8.72 5.86 -19.93
C LEU A 68 -8.75 5.32 -18.50
N GLU A 69 -7.71 4.55 -18.16
CA GLU A 69 -7.53 3.96 -16.85
C GLU A 69 -7.32 5.03 -15.77
N LEU A 70 -7.93 4.77 -14.62
CA LEU A 70 -7.83 5.64 -13.47
C LEU A 70 -6.41 5.62 -12.92
N ARG A 71 -5.87 6.81 -12.66
CA ARG A 71 -4.55 6.94 -12.07
C ARG A 71 -4.47 6.26 -10.70
N ASN A 72 -3.34 5.61 -10.42
CA ASN A 72 -3.04 4.92 -9.16
C ASN A 72 -4.00 3.77 -8.85
N ALA A 73 -4.62 3.18 -9.87
CA ALA A 73 -5.47 2.00 -9.76
C ALA A 73 -4.85 0.84 -10.56
N PRO A 74 -3.83 0.14 -10.02
CA PRO A 74 -3.32 -1.07 -10.66
C PRO A 74 -4.44 -2.10 -10.81
N GLU A 75 -4.58 -2.69 -12.00
CA GLU A 75 -5.65 -3.64 -12.32
C GLU A 75 -5.61 -4.85 -11.38
N SER A 76 -4.41 -5.37 -11.12
CA SER A 76 -4.20 -6.56 -10.29
C SER A 76 -3.28 -6.28 -9.11
N THR A 77 -3.66 -6.78 -7.93
CA THR A 77 -2.82 -6.72 -6.72
C THR A 77 -2.81 -8.06 -5.99
N LEU A 78 -1.67 -8.41 -5.40
CA LEU A 78 -1.47 -9.63 -4.62
C LEU A 78 -0.69 -9.32 -3.34
N ASN A 79 -1.08 -9.91 -2.23
CA ASN A 79 -0.36 -9.84 -0.97
C ASN A 79 -0.50 -11.17 -0.23
N VAL A 80 0.62 -11.83 0.05
CA VAL A 80 0.66 -13.12 0.74
C VAL A 80 1.63 -13.03 1.92
N GLY A 81 1.25 -13.63 3.05
CA GLY A 81 2.09 -13.66 4.24
C GLY A 81 2.08 -15.01 4.94
N LEU A 82 3.17 -15.29 5.63
CA LEU A 82 3.38 -16.50 6.41
C LEU A 82 4.09 -16.14 7.72
N ASP A 83 3.53 -16.61 8.83
CA ASP A 83 4.15 -16.58 10.14
C ASP A 83 4.46 -18.00 10.60
N TYR A 84 5.63 -18.18 11.20
CA TYR A 84 6.05 -19.46 11.78
C TYR A 84 6.72 -19.28 13.13
N TYR A 85 6.12 -19.89 14.16
CA TYR A 85 6.62 -19.92 15.52
C TYR A 85 7.22 -21.29 15.84
N LEU A 86 8.46 -21.27 16.30
CA LEU A 86 9.28 -22.41 16.68
C LEU A 86 9.57 -22.36 18.19
N PRO A 87 8.87 -23.16 19.02
CA PRO A 87 9.20 -23.26 20.43
C PRO A 87 10.51 -24.05 20.61
N MET A 88 11.48 -23.43 21.28
CA MET A 88 12.82 -23.96 21.58
C MET A 88 13.08 -23.92 23.09
N GLY A 89 12.30 -24.69 23.85
CA GLY A 89 12.38 -24.73 25.30
C GLY A 89 11.79 -23.47 25.93
N ALA A 90 12.60 -22.67 26.62
CA ALA A 90 12.15 -21.40 27.21
C ALA A 90 12.03 -20.28 26.17
N ILE A 91 12.63 -20.44 25.00
CA ILE A 91 12.68 -19.46 23.92
C ILE A 91 11.64 -19.83 22.86
N GLU A 92 10.97 -18.84 22.28
CA GLU A 92 10.18 -18.97 21.06
C GLU A 92 10.81 -18.11 19.96
N LEU A 93 11.06 -18.71 18.81
CA LEU A 93 11.55 -18.04 17.62
C LEU A 93 10.37 -17.81 16.67
N GLY A 94 10.05 -16.56 16.37
CA GLY A 94 9.09 -16.19 15.34
C GLY A 94 9.81 -15.83 14.04
N LEU A 95 9.27 -16.33 12.93
CA LEU A 95 9.69 -16.01 11.57
C LEU A 95 8.50 -15.45 10.82
N HIS A 96 8.69 -14.31 10.18
CA HIS A 96 7.66 -13.62 9.43
C HIS A 96 8.13 -13.38 8.01
N TYR A 97 7.29 -13.71 7.03
CA TYR A 97 7.53 -13.44 5.62
C TYR A 97 6.30 -12.81 4.99
N ASN A 98 6.50 -11.76 4.20
CA ASN A 98 5.44 -11.15 3.41
C ASN A 98 5.95 -10.85 2.00
N TYR A 99 5.10 -11.11 1.01
CA TYR A 99 5.31 -10.74 -0.38
C TYR A 99 4.09 -10.01 -0.91
N ARG A 100 4.32 -8.86 -1.52
CA ARG A 100 3.32 -8.03 -2.19
C ARG A 100 3.72 -7.84 -3.64
N TRP A 101 2.74 -7.89 -4.53
CA TRP A 101 2.89 -7.52 -5.92
C TRP A 101 1.73 -6.60 -6.34
N ARG A 102 2.02 -5.73 -7.30
CA ARG A 102 1.03 -4.90 -7.98
C ARG A 102 1.38 -4.87 -9.47
N ASP A 103 0.35 -4.76 -10.29
CA ASP A 103 0.53 -4.53 -11.70
C ASP A 103 1.05 -3.12 -11.99
N GLU A 104 1.33 -2.87 -13.26
CA GLU A 104 1.57 -1.53 -13.74
C GLU A 104 0.35 -0.63 -13.55
N TYR A 105 0.59 0.68 -13.50
CA TYR A 105 -0.47 1.66 -13.36
C TYR A 105 -0.01 3.03 -13.83
N HIS A 106 -0.97 3.86 -14.24
CA HIS A 106 -0.70 5.23 -14.61
C HIS A 106 -0.69 6.19 -13.42
N THR A 107 0.21 7.16 -13.41
CA THR A 107 0.32 8.27 -12.43
C THR A 107 -0.19 9.59 -12.98
N ILE A 108 -0.75 9.61 -14.18
CA ILE A 108 -1.30 10.80 -14.84
C ILE A 108 -2.63 10.46 -15.54
N LEU A 109 -3.50 11.45 -15.69
CA LEU A 109 -4.91 11.26 -16.07
C LEU A 109 -5.13 10.91 -17.54
N ASN A 110 -4.18 11.25 -18.40
CA ASN A 110 -4.26 11.01 -19.84
C ASN A 110 -3.52 9.72 -20.27
N ASN A 111 -3.18 8.85 -19.32
CA ASN A 111 -2.39 7.63 -19.50
C ASN A 111 -1.13 7.77 -20.39
N ASP A 112 -0.49 8.93 -20.44
CA ASP A 112 0.77 9.09 -21.18
C ASP A 112 1.86 8.20 -20.55
N GLU A 113 2.67 7.55 -21.39
CA GLU A 113 3.69 6.57 -20.97
C GLU A 113 4.69 7.13 -19.97
N ARG A 114 4.91 8.46 -19.94
CA ARG A 114 5.78 9.10 -18.94
C ARG A 114 5.27 8.96 -17.51
N GLY A 115 3.98 8.70 -17.34
CA GLY A 115 3.37 8.40 -16.06
C GLY A 115 3.08 6.92 -15.85
N LEU A 116 3.51 6.02 -16.74
CA LEU A 116 3.38 4.59 -16.48
C LEU A 116 4.43 4.19 -15.42
N VAL A 117 3.97 3.48 -14.39
CA VAL A 117 4.85 2.84 -13.40
C VAL A 117 4.76 1.35 -13.63
N ASP A 118 5.90 0.73 -13.94
CA ASP A 118 5.98 -0.71 -14.19
C ASP A 118 5.49 -1.54 -13.00
N ALA A 119 4.98 -2.73 -13.32
CA ALA A 119 4.61 -3.76 -12.35
C ALA A 119 5.80 -4.08 -11.42
N GLY A 120 5.50 -4.39 -10.15
CA GLY A 120 6.53 -4.52 -9.14
C GLY A 120 6.18 -5.41 -7.97
N GLY A 121 7.16 -6.19 -7.53
CA GLY A 121 7.10 -7.04 -6.34
C GLY A 121 7.97 -6.52 -5.20
N PHE A 122 7.47 -6.61 -3.97
CA PHE A 122 8.15 -6.24 -2.74
C PHE A 122 8.05 -7.38 -1.74
N HIS A 123 9.14 -7.63 -1.01
CA HIS A 123 9.17 -8.65 0.03
C HIS A 123 9.74 -8.09 1.33
N SER A 124 9.21 -8.56 2.45
CA SER A 124 9.74 -8.28 3.78
C SER A 124 9.89 -9.57 4.56
N SER A 125 10.88 -9.59 5.45
CA SER A 125 11.12 -10.74 6.31
C SER A 125 11.68 -10.26 7.63
N SER A 126 11.19 -10.83 8.73
CA SER A 126 11.66 -10.53 10.06
C SER A 126 11.74 -11.77 10.93
N VAL A 127 12.55 -11.67 11.97
CA VAL A 127 12.77 -12.71 12.97
C VAL A 127 12.62 -12.06 14.34
N ASP A 128 11.85 -12.68 15.23
CA ASP A 128 11.70 -12.30 16.62
C ASP A 128 12.08 -13.46 17.55
N LEU A 129 12.56 -13.09 18.73
CA LEU A 129 12.91 -14.01 19.79
C LEU A 129 12.14 -13.58 21.03
N ASN A 130 11.36 -14.50 21.58
CA ASN A 130 10.64 -14.31 22.82
C ASN A 130 11.22 -15.25 23.87
N TRP A 131 11.53 -14.72 25.06
CA TRP A 131 12.00 -15.48 26.21
C TRP A 131 11.29 -14.92 27.45
N GLY A 132 10.99 -15.80 28.41
CA GLY A 132 10.15 -15.50 29.58
C GLY A 132 10.40 -14.13 30.23
N GLU A 133 9.29 -13.46 30.55
CA GLU A 133 9.11 -12.09 31.09
C GLU A 133 9.45 -10.93 30.13
N HIS A 134 8.46 -10.57 29.30
CA HIS A 134 8.15 -9.21 28.81
C HIS A 134 9.25 -8.38 28.10
N PHE A 135 9.99 -8.94 27.15
CA PHE A 135 10.78 -8.11 26.21
C PHE A 135 10.55 -8.51 24.75
N THR A 136 9.80 -7.69 24.01
CA THR A 136 9.67 -7.81 22.54
C THR A 136 10.82 -7.05 21.87
N HIS A 137 11.74 -7.77 21.21
CA HIS A 137 12.79 -7.16 20.38
C HIS A 137 12.39 -7.21 18.90
N GLN A 138 11.78 -6.13 18.38
CA GLN A 138 11.44 -6.02 16.96
C GLN A 138 12.54 -5.24 16.21
N CYS A 139 13.27 -5.92 15.32
CA CYS A 139 14.22 -5.26 14.42
C CYS A 139 13.60 -5.06 13.03
N LEU A 140 13.10 -3.84 12.78
CA LEU A 140 12.66 -3.41 11.45
C LEU A 140 13.87 -2.85 10.69
N ARG A 141 14.17 -3.37 9.50
CA ARG A 141 15.08 -2.73 8.55
C ARG A 141 14.29 -2.10 7.41
N PRO A 142 14.02 -0.78 7.42
CA PRO A 142 13.56 -0.09 6.23
C PRO A 142 14.72 -0.05 5.22
N GLN A 143 14.51 -0.55 4.01
CA GLN A 143 15.40 -0.21 2.91
C GLN A 143 15.14 1.26 2.53
N GLN A 144 15.91 2.16 3.16
CA GLN A 144 16.53 3.36 2.60
C GLN A 144 16.94 4.31 3.75
N TRP A 145 18.27 4.39 3.96
CA TRP A 145 19.01 5.48 4.62
C TRP A 145 18.50 6.08 5.94
N ARG A 146 17.91 5.28 6.84
CA ARG A 146 17.82 5.67 8.26
C ARG A 146 18.34 4.56 9.17
N ARG A 147 19.14 4.97 10.15
CA ARG A 147 19.78 4.14 11.17
C ARG A 147 18.75 3.17 11.74
N ALA A 148 19.10 1.88 11.83
CA ALA A 148 18.26 0.88 12.50
C ALA A 148 17.96 1.37 13.92
N LEU A 149 16.69 1.56 14.22
CA LEU A 149 16.23 1.83 15.58
C LEU A 149 15.99 0.48 16.25
N CYS A 150 16.99 -0.01 16.97
CA CYS A 150 16.80 -1.07 17.95
C CYS A 150 16.36 -0.43 19.27
N PRO A 151 15.24 -0.82 19.89
CA PRO A 151 14.88 -0.30 21.22
C PRO A 151 15.90 -0.82 22.25
N GLY A 152 16.71 0.10 22.76
CA GLY A 152 17.72 -0.13 23.79
C GLY A 152 18.26 1.17 24.39
N ASP A 153 17.62 2.32 24.12
CA ASP A 153 17.90 3.54 24.86
C ASP A 153 17.23 3.43 26.23
N PRO A 154 18.00 3.39 27.33
CA PRO A 154 17.43 3.42 28.66
C PRO A 154 16.78 4.80 28.87
N HIS A 155 15.80 4.86 29.75
CA HIS A 155 14.95 6.02 30.06
C HIS A 155 13.68 6.10 29.18
N TRP A 156 12.61 5.48 29.67
CA TRP A 156 11.35 6.13 30.10
C TRP A 156 10.31 5.02 30.36
N HIS A 157 9.96 4.80 31.63
CA HIS A 157 8.88 3.89 32.01
C HIS A 157 7.53 4.49 31.58
N GLN A 158 6.73 3.76 30.80
CA GLN A 158 5.29 4.00 30.73
C GLN A 158 4.57 2.79 31.32
N HIS A 159 3.95 3.02 32.47
CA HIS A 159 3.10 2.08 33.17
C HIS A 159 1.70 2.17 32.56
N VAL A 160 1.22 1.11 31.92
CA VAL A 160 -0.16 1.02 31.39
C VAL A 160 -0.89 -0.07 32.15
N TRP A 161 -1.95 0.31 32.86
CA TRP A 161 -2.82 -0.60 33.60
C TRP A 161 -3.73 -1.38 32.65
N PRO A 162 -4.09 -2.65 32.94
CA PRO A 162 -5.07 -3.38 32.16
C PRO A 162 -6.50 -2.91 32.51
N VAL A 163 -7.28 -2.57 31.48
CA VAL A 163 -8.74 -2.44 31.60
C VAL A 163 -9.34 -3.84 31.49
N GLN A 164 -9.99 -4.33 32.55
CA GLN A 164 -10.78 -5.55 32.51
C GLN A 164 -12.11 -5.29 31.78
N PRO A 165 -12.58 -6.18 30.88
CA PRO A 165 -13.92 -6.07 30.31
C PRO A 165 -14.98 -6.60 31.29
N ALA A 166 -16.18 -6.01 31.22
CA ALA A 166 -17.40 -6.46 31.90
C ALA A 166 -18.05 -7.65 31.19
#